data_AF-A0A2S7SWH7-F1
#
_entry.id   AF-A0A2S7SWH7-F1
#
_cell.length_a   1.000
_cell.length_b   1.000
_cell.length_c   1.000
_cell.angle_alpha   90.00
_cell.angle_beta   90.00
_cell.angle_gamma   90.00
#
_symmetry.space_group_name_H-M   'P 1'
#
loop_
_entity.id
_entity.type
_entity.pdbx_description
1 polymer ?
#
loop_
_entity_poly.entity_id
_entity_poly.type
_entity_poly.pdbx_seq_one_letter_code
_entity_poly.pdbx_strand_id
1 'polypeptide(L)'
;MTIAAVKEQLHEYIDHADGKKAMALLAFLKNDFSEKEYVFEEETISMLEERLERYLSGESKGYTLEESMKRINNHRSKNGL
;
A
#
# COMPACT_ATOMS: atom_id res chain seq x y z
N MET A 1 18.73 -11.81 7.07
CA MET A 1 17.60 -11.28 6.28
C MET A 1 16.49 -10.91 7.25
N THR A 2 15.92 -9.70 7.15
CA THR A 2 14.84 -9.26 8.05
C THR A 2 13.49 -9.74 7.54
N ILE A 3 12.47 -9.82 8.42
CA ILE A 3 11.10 -10.16 8.00
C ILE A 3 10.57 -9.16 6.97
N ALA A 4 10.93 -7.88 7.11
CA ALA A 4 10.58 -6.84 6.14
C ALA A 4 11.14 -7.16 4.73
N ALA A 5 12.42 -7.54 4.65
CA ALA A 5 13.05 -7.92 3.38
C ALA A 5 12.40 -9.18 2.75
N VAL A 6 11.97 -10.14 3.57
CA VAL A 6 11.25 -11.33 3.09
C VAL A 6 9.88 -10.95 2.49
N LYS A 7 9.15 -10.05 3.15
CA LYS A 7 7.84 -9.57 2.66
C LYS A 7 7.98 -8.84 1.34
N GLU A 8 8.97 -7.95 1.23
CA GLU A 8 9.26 -7.21 0.00
C GLU A 8 9.58 -8.14 -1.17
N GLN A 9 10.45 -9.14 -0.96
CA GLN A 9 10.75 -10.16 -1.98
C GLN A 9 9.53 -10.99 -2.38
N LEU A 10 8.63 -11.29 -1.44
CA LEU A 10 7.41 -12.04 -1.74
C LEU A 10 6.44 -11.21 -2.59
N HIS A 11 6.29 -9.91 -2.28
CA HIS A 11 5.50 -8.99 -3.09
C HIS A 11 6.06 -8.90 -4.51
N GLU A 12 7.36 -8.67 -4.65
CA GLU A 12 8.02 -8.61 -5.95
C GLU A 12 7.87 -9.92 -6.74
N TYR A 13 7.98 -11.06 -6.08
CA TYR A 13 7.74 -12.35 -6.73
C TYR A 13 6.30 -12.51 -7.23
N ILE A 14 5.30 -12.12 -6.43
CA ILE A 14 3.88 -12.22 -6.81
C ILE A 14 3.58 -11.32 -8.02
N ASP A 15 4.15 -10.12 -8.05
CA ASP A 15 3.94 -9.15 -9.15
C ASP A 15 4.46 -9.65 -10.50
N HIS A 16 5.49 -10.51 -10.50
CA HIS A 16 6.12 -11.03 -11.71
C HIS A 16 5.84 -12.51 -11.99
N ALA A 17 5.19 -13.21 -11.06
CA ALA A 17 4.90 -14.64 -11.20
C ALA A 17 3.87 -14.89 -12.32
N ASP A 18 4.07 -15.96 -13.08
CA ASP A 18 3.02 -16.44 -13.98
C ASP A 18 1.78 -16.86 -13.18
N GLY A 19 0.60 -16.77 -13.82
CA GLY A 19 -0.68 -17.02 -13.14
C GLY A 19 -0.78 -18.41 -12.49
N LYS A 20 -0.10 -19.44 -13.03
CA LYS A 20 -0.12 -20.78 -12.44
C LYS A 20 0.68 -20.83 -11.14
N LYS A 21 1.85 -20.18 -11.09
CA LYS A 21 2.66 -20.08 -9.88
C LYS A 21 1.96 -19.26 -8.80
N ALA A 22 1.32 -18.14 -9.17
CA ALA A 22 0.53 -17.35 -8.24
C ALA A 22 -0.64 -18.15 -7.64
N MET A 23 -1.38 -18.89 -8.47
CA MET A 23 -2.47 -19.77 -8.01
C MET A 23 -1.98 -20.89 -7.10
N ALA A 24 -0.84 -21.51 -7.42
CA ALA A 24 -0.25 -22.56 -6.58
C ALA A 24 0.18 -22.02 -5.20
N LEU A 25 0.80 -20.83 -5.19
CA LEU A 25 1.18 -20.14 -3.96
C LEU A 25 -0.06 -19.81 -3.10
N LEU A 26 -1.12 -19.30 -3.73
CA LEU A 26 -2.38 -19.04 -3.06
C LEU A 26 -2.99 -20.32 -2.48
N ALA A 27 -3.03 -21.41 -3.24
CA ALA A 27 -3.57 -22.69 -2.78
C ALA A 27 -2.80 -23.25 -1.57
N PHE A 28 -1.47 -23.07 -1.55
CA PHE A 28 -0.63 -23.47 -0.43
C PHE A 28 -0.90 -22.65 0.83
N LEU A 29 -1.02 -21.33 0.68
CA LEU A 29 -1.18 -20.40 1.79
C LEU A 29 -2.64 -20.25 2.26
N LYS A 30 -3.63 -20.69 1.45
CA LYS A 30 -5.07 -20.54 1.72
C LYS A 30 -5.50 -21.08 3.08
N ASN A 31 -4.89 -22.17 3.55
CA ASN A 31 -5.21 -22.76 4.85
C ASN A 31 -4.62 -21.96 6.03
N ASP A 32 -3.53 -21.24 5.79
CA ASP A 32 -2.89 -20.35 6.77
C ASP A 32 -3.57 -18.97 6.82
N PHE A 33 -4.31 -18.59 5.77
CA PHE A 33 -5.21 -17.42 5.73
C PHE A 33 -6.51 -17.62 6.55
N SER A 34 -6.53 -18.53 7.53
CA SER A 34 -7.69 -18.69 8.41
C SER A 34 -7.98 -17.38 9.15
N GLU A 35 -9.03 -16.69 8.69
CA GLU A 35 -9.84 -15.70 9.41
C GLU A 35 -9.10 -14.60 10.18
N LYS A 36 -7.94 -14.17 9.71
CA LYS A 36 -7.47 -12.82 10.02
C LYS A 36 -7.80 -11.94 8.83
N GLU A 37 -9.08 -11.57 8.71
CA GLU A 37 -9.39 -10.29 8.08
C GLU A 37 -8.48 -9.28 8.77
N TYR A 38 -7.57 -8.68 8.00
CA TYR A 38 -6.83 -7.54 8.49
C TYR A 38 -7.86 -6.43 8.68
N VAL A 39 -8.37 -6.30 9.90
CA VAL A 39 -9.29 -5.25 10.29
C VAL A 39 -8.44 -4.06 10.72
N PHE A 40 -8.72 -2.90 10.15
CA PHE A 40 -8.12 -1.68 10.63
C PHE A 40 -8.54 -1.43 12.08
N GLU A 41 -7.57 -1.06 12.94
CA GLU A 41 -7.88 -0.59 14.29
C GLU A 41 -8.84 0.61 14.21
N GLU A 42 -9.68 0.78 15.23
CA GLU A 42 -10.70 1.84 15.29
C GLU A 42 -10.09 3.24 15.08
N GLU A 43 -8.89 3.48 15.62
CA GLU A 43 -8.13 4.71 15.40
C GLU A 43 -7.80 4.94 13.92
N THR A 44 -7.44 3.88 13.20
CA THR A 44 -7.14 3.97 11.77
C THR A 44 -8.42 4.25 10.97
N ILE A 45 -9.53 3.61 11.32
CA ILE A 45 -10.83 3.86 10.70
C ILE A 45 -11.25 5.32 10.91
N SER A 46 -11.18 5.81 12.15
CA SER A 46 -11.54 7.19 12.49
C SER A 46 -10.69 8.22 11.73
N MET A 47 -9.37 8.01 11.63
CA MET A 47 -8.50 8.87 10.83
C MET A 47 -8.88 8.85 9.34
N LEU A 48 -9.27 7.70 8.79
CA LEU A 48 -9.68 7.59 7.38
C LEU A 48 -11.01 8.29 7.12
N GLU A 49 -11.96 8.17 8.04
CA GLU A 49 -13.26 8.88 8.00
C GLU A 49 -13.04 10.39 8.06
N GLU A 50 -12.23 10.89 8.99
CA GLU A 50 -11.90 12.31 9.10
C GLU A 50 -11.25 12.85 7.81
N ARG A 51 -10.31 12.08 7.23
CA ARG A 51 -9.68 12.45 5.95
C ARG A 51 -10.69 12.53 4.81
N LEU A 52 -11.65 11.60 4.77
CA LEU A 52 -12.70 11.58 3.77
C LEU A 52 -13.61 12.81 3.92
N GLU A 53 -14.05 13.11 5.14
CA GLU A 53 -14.88 14.28 5.43
C GLU A 53 -14.19 15.58 5.01
N ARG A 54 -12.93 15.77 5.39
CA ARG A 54 -12.14 16.95 5.00
C ARG A 54 -11.96 17.05 3.49
N TYR A 55 -11.86 15.93 2.78
CA TYR A 55 -11.79 15.93 1.32
C TYR A 55 -13.14 16.34 0.69
N LEU A 56 -14.24 15.77 1.18
CA LEU A 56 -15.59 16.06 0.68
C LEU A 56 -16.05 17.50 1.00
N SER A 57 -15.62 18.06 2.13
CA SER A 57 -15.89 19.45 2.51
C SER A 57 -15.03 20.46 1.75
N GLY A 58 -13.99 20.00 1.04
CA GLY A 58 -13.02 20.84 0.34
C GLY A 58 -11.95 21.46 1.25
N GLU A 59 -11.92 21.11 2.54
CA GLU A 59 -10.88 21.53 3.48
C GLU A 59 -9.51 20.91 3.13
N SER A 60 -9.53 19.69 2.58
CA SER A 60 -8.34 18.98 2.09
C SER A 60 -8.28 18.96 0.58
N LYS A 61 -7.15 19.44 0.03
CA LYS A 61 -6.88 19.41 -1.41
C LYS A 61 -6.31 18.05 -1.84
N GLY A 62 -7.00 17.38 -2.77
CA GLY A 62 -6.44 16.27 -3.54
C GLY A 62 -5.42 16.75 -4.58
N TYR A 63 -4.47 15.88 -4.93
CA TYR A 63 -3.48 16.15 -5.98
C TYR A 63 -3.56 15.07 -7.03
N THR A 64 -3.37 15.47 -8.28
CA THR A 64 -3.15 14.53 -9.38
C THR A 64 -1.82 13.79 -9.18
N LEU A 65 -1.68 12.66 -9.85
CA LEU A 65 -0.43 11.90 -9.86
C LEU A 65 0.73 12.76 -10.39
N GLU A 66 0.49 13.55 -11.44
CA GLU A 66 1.49 14.44 -12.03
C GLU A 66 1.96 15.52 -11.05
N GLU A 67 1.03 16.19 -10.35
CA GLU A 67 1.37 17.17 -9.31
C GLU A 67 2.17 16.54 -8.17
N SER A 68 1.79 15.32 -7.78
CA SER A 68 2.48 14.55 -6.74
C SER A 68 3.90 14.19 -7.16
N MET A 69 4.09 13.67 -8.37
CA MET A 69 5.41 13.35 -8.92
C MET A 69 6.29 14.58 -9.07
N LYS A 70 5.73 15.71 -9.53
CA LYS A 70 6.45 16.98 -9.63
C LYS A 70 6.96 17.44 -8.26
N ARG A 71 6.15 17.30 -7.20
CA ARG A 71 6.55 17.64 -5.83
C ARG A 71 7.67 16.74 -5.32
N ILE A 72 7.57 15.43 -5.55
CA ILE A 72 8.60 14.45 -5.17
C ILE A 72 9.92 14.78 -5.86
N ASN A 73 9.90 14.99 -7.17
CA ASN A 73 11.10 15.31 -7.96
C ASN A 73 11.72 16.64 -7.49
N ASN A 74 10.92 17.68 -7.28
CA ASN A 74 11.42 18.96 -6.76
C ASN A 74 12.05 18.82 -5.38
N HIS A 75 11.50 17.98 -4.50
CA HIS A 75 12.06 17.71 -3.18
C HIS A 75 13.40 16.97 -3.28
N ARG A 76 13.51 15.97 -4.16
CA ARG A 76 14.75 15.22 -4.39
C ARG A 76 15.86 16.12 -4.95
N SER A 77 15.55 16.90 -5.99
CA SER A 77 16.51 17.85 -6.58
C SER A 77 16.99 18.92 -5.60
N LYS A 78 16.14 19.38 -4.68
CA LYS A 78 16.52 20.35 -3.64
C LYS A 78 17.41 19.76 -2.54
N ASN A 79 17.28 18.46 -2.27
CA ASN A 79 17.98 17.79 -1.18
C ASN A 79 19.12 16.86 -1.67
N GLY A 80 19.44 16.88 -2.96
CA GLY A 80 20.56 16.11 -3.53
C GLY A 80 20.35 14.59 -3.54
N LEU A 81 19.09 14.13 -3.65
CA LEU A 81 18.70 12.72 -3.77
C LEU A 81 18.36 12.33 -5.20
#